data_AF-A0A2V8GD02-F1
#
_entry.id   AF-A0A2V8GD02-F1
#
_cell.length_a   1.000
_cell.length_b   1.000
_cell.length_c   1.000
_cell.angle_alpha   90.00
_cell.angle_beta   90.00
_cell.angle_gamma   90.00
#
_symmetry.space_group_name_H-M   'P 1'
#
loop_
_entity.id
_entity.type
_entity.pdbx_description
1 polymer ?
#
loop_
_entity_poly.entity_id
_entity_poly.type
_entity_poly.pdbx_seq_one_letter_code
_entity_poly.pdbx_strand_id
1 'polypeptide(L)'
;MAAAGAMLLGLGLGLSADATGARAGVASPAQPARATSRIRPSTPARAPSATRTTSPAMPVDSQNRLVHEYCSGCHDNEAKTGGLSLEDFDASRIDQNAELAEKMIRKLRAGMM
;
A
#
# COMPACT_ATOMS: atom_id res chain seq x y z
N MET A 1 -12.25 -36.27 30.26
CA MET A 1 -12.98 -35.34 31.13
C MET A 1 -13.88 -34.50 30.24
N ALA A 2 -15.11 -34.27 30.69
CA ALA A 2 -16.29 -33.96 29.91
C ALA A 2 -16.29 -32.61 29.13
N ALA A 3 -17.19 -32.59 28.16
CA ALA A 3 -17.64 -31.46 27.36
C ALA A 3 -18.40 -30.38 28.16
N ALA A 4 -18.35 -29.14 27.66
CA ALA A 4 -19.40 -28.11 27.74
C ALA A 4 -18.93 -26.96 26.79
N GLY A 5 -19.63 -26.50 25.77
CA GLY A 5 -21.07 -26.49 25.51
C GLY A 5 -21.62 -25.10 25.82
N ALA A 6 -21.68 -24.21 24.83
CA ALA A 6 -22.58 -23.04 24.84
C ALA A 6 -22.75 -22.51 23.40
N MET A 7 -23.72 -23.11 22.71
CA MET A 7 -24.27 -22.67 21.44
C MET A 7 -25.27 -21.53 21.73
N LEU A 8 -25.04 -20.33 21.20
CA LEU A 8 -26.03 -19.26 21.14
C LEU A 8 -26.08 -18.70 19.72
N LEU A 9 -26.65 -19.47 18.79
CA LEU A 9 -27.10 -18.93 17.51
C LEU A 9 -28.56 -18.51 17.66
N GLY A 10 -28.75 -17.21 17.89
CA GLY A 10 -30.05 -16.56 17.82
C GLY A 10 -30.57 -16.54 16.38
N LEU A 11 -31.77 -17.07 16.22
CA LEU A 11 -32.62 -16.89 15.05
C LEU A 11 -33.02 -15.42 14.91
N GLY A 12 -32.72 -14.82 13.75
CA GLY A 12 -33.33 -13.58 13.28
C GLY A 12 -33.95 -13.83 11.91
N LEU A 13 -35.26 -14.04 11.90
CA LEU A 13 -36.09 -14.29 10.73
C LEU A 13 -36.69 -12.95 10.23
N GLY A 14 -36.72 -12.77 8.91
CA GLY A 14 -37.56 -11.77 8.23
C GLY A 14 -36.77 -10.61 7.62
N LEU A 15 -37.17 -10.00 6.51
CA LEU A 15 -38.29 -10.20 5.59
C LEU A 15 -37.94 -9.37 4.36
N SER A 16 -38.02 -9.98 3.18
CA SER A 16 -37.81 -9.31 1.89
C SER A 16 -38.88 -8.23 1.64
N ALA A 17 -38.46 -7.08 1.10
CA ALA A 17 -39.35 -6.17 0.38
C ALA A 17 -38.58 -5.53 -0.79
N ASP A 18 -38.92 -5.95 -1.99
CA ASP A 18 -38.54 -5.34 -3.26
C ASP A 18 -39.46 -4.14 -3.52
N ALA A 19 -38.88 -2.96 -3.74
CA ALA A 19 -39.60 -1.80 -4.22
C ALA A 19 -38.71 -0.99 -5.17
N THR A 20 -38.79 -1.35 -6.44
CA THR A 20 -38.51 -0.52 -7.61
C THR A 20 -39.01 0.92 -7.40
N GLY A 21 -38.09 1.87 -7.25
CA GLY A 21 -38.37 3.30 -7.14
C GLY A 21 -37.63 4.07 -8.22
N ALA A 22 -38.37 4.48 -9.24
CA ALA A 22 -37.89 5.18 -10.42
C ALA A 22 -37.26 6.56 -10.12
N ARG A 23 -36.41 6.96 -11.07
CA ARG A 23 -35.59 8.17 -11.13
C ARG A 23 -36.42 9.46 -10.97
N ALA A 24 -36.00 10.30 -10.04
CA ALA A 24 -36.29 11.73 -10.05
C ALA A 24 -34.97 12.50 -10.11
N GLY A 25 -34.69 13.08 -11.28
CA GLY A 25 -33.57 14.00 -11.46
C GLY A 25 -33.82 15.28 -10.68
N VAL A 26 -32.88 15.62 -9.79
CA VAL A 26 -32.82 16.95 -9.18
C VAL A 26 -31.78 17.77 -9.92
N ALA A 27 -32.27 18.75 -10.67
CA ALA A 27 -31.48 19.80 -11.28
C ALA A 27 -30.72 20.54 -10.16
N SER A 28 -29.38 20.56 -10.26
CA SER A 28 -28.52 21.26 -9.31
C SER A 28 -28.59 22.76 -9.59
N PRO A 29 -29.03 23.62 -8.65
CA PRO A 29 -29.01 25.05 -8.87
C PRO A 29 -27.57 25.58 -8.89
N ALA A 30 -27.32 26.48 -9.83
CA ALA A 30 -26.06 27.17 -10.05
C ALA A 30 -25.53 27.80 -8.74
N GLN A 31 -24.28 27.47 -8.39
CA GLN A 31 -23.60 28.03 -7.23
C GLN A 31 -23.24 29.51 -7.51
N PRO A 32 -23.56 30.46 -6.61
CA PRO A 32 -23.15 31.85 -6.76
C PRO A 32 -21.65 32.03 -6.52
N ALA A 33 -21.12 33.07 -7.17
CA ALA A 33 -19.71 33.39 -7.29
C ALA A 33 -18.94 33.41 -5.95
N ARG A 34 -17.79 32.76 -6.00
CA ARG A 34 -16.78 32.61 -4.95
C ARG A 34 -16.35 33.98 -4.40
N ALA A 35 -16.66 34.24 -3.13
CA ALA A 35 -16.11 35.37 -2.39
C ALA A 35 -14.58 35.24 -2.33
N THR A 36 -13.87 36.23 -2.88
CA THR A 36 -12.41 36.27 -2.89
C THR A 36 -11.89 36.62 -1.50
N SER A 37 -11.63 35.58 -0.71
CA SER A 37 -10.81 35.70 0.50
C SER A 37 -9.45 36.27 0.10
N ARG A 38 -9.17 37.52 0.48
CA ARG A 38 -7.88 38.16 0.25
C ARG A 38 -6.86 37.48 1.17
N ILE A 39 -6.17 36.48 0.63
CA ILE A 39 -5.04 35.81 1.26
C ILE A 39 -3.97 36.87 1.53
N ARG A 40 -3.75 37.22 2.80
CA ARG A 40 -2.58 38.01 3.21
C ARG A 40 -1.35 37.11 3.05
N PRO A 41 -0.32 37.52 2.29
CA PRO A 41 0.89 36.72 2.17
C PRO A 41 1.64 36.74 3.50
N SER A 42 1.38 35.73 4.33
CA SER A 42 2.28 35.34 5.41
C SER A 42 3.45 34.63 4.73
N THR A 43 4.58 35.30 4.58
CA THR A 43 5.82 34.62 4.17
C THR A 43 6.10 33.52 5.20
N PRO A 44 6.09 32.23 4.81
CA PRO A 44 6.45 31.15 5.73
C PRO A 44 7.93 31.31 6.05
N ALA A 45 8.24 31.68 7.29
CA ALA A 45 9.59 31.57 7.80
C ALA A 45 10.00 30.10 7.68
N ARG A 46 10.93 29.80 6.78
CA ARG A 46 11.41 28.45 6.52
C ARG A 46 12.06 27.92 7.79
N ALA A 47 11.38 27.01 8.48
CA ALA A 47 11.99 26.25 9.57
C ALA A 47 13.22 25.51 9.00
N PRO A 48 14.34 25.45 9.72
CA PRO A 48 15.50 24.70 9.27
C PRO A 48 15.09 23.24 9.06
N SER A 49 15.32 22.72 7.85
CA SER A 49 15.09 21.31 7.55
C SER A 49 15.99 20.49 8.48
N ALA A 50 15.40 19.60 9.27
CA ALA A 50 16.16 18.67 10.08
C ALA A 50 17.11 17.89 9.18
N THR A 51 18.40 17.92 9.50
CA THR A 51 19.41 17.11 8.83
C THR A 51 19.04 15.64 9.03
N ARG A 52 18.69 14.95 7.95
CA ARG A 52 18.52 13.50 8.01
C ARG A 52 19.88 12.89 8.28
N THR A 53 20.05 12.31 9.45
CA THR A 53 21.21 11.47 9.75
C THR A 53 21.14 10.25 8.84
N THR A 54 22.03 10.20 7.85
CA THR A 54 22.17 9.04 6.98
C THR A 54 22.83 7.93 7.78
N SER A 55 22.10 6.84 8.02
CA SER A 55 22.69 5.61 8.53
C SER A 55 23.73 5.07 7.55
N PRO A 56 24.81 4.42 8.01
CA PRO A 56 25.74 3.76 7.12
C PRO A 56 25.01 2.74 6.24
N ALA A 57 25.32 2.74 4.95
CA ALA A 57 24.73 1.79 4.00
C ALA A 57 25.17 0.36 4.36
N MET A 58 24.27 -0.61 4.18
CA MET A 58 24.62 -2.03 4.34
C MET A 58 25.62 -2.45 3.24
N PRO A 59 26.62 -3.28 3.54
CA PRO A 59 27.50 -3.86 2.52
C PRO A 59 26.69 -4.62 1.45
N VAL A 60 27.12 -4.55 0.19
CA VAL A 60 26.42 -5.17 -0.95
C VAL A 60 26.20 -6.67 -0.73
N ASP A 61 27.21 -7.40 -0.25
CA ASP A 61 27.08 -8.83 0.08
C ASP A 61 25.99 -9.11 1.12
N SER A 62 25.83 -8.21 2.10
CA SER A 62 24.77 -8.34 3.10
C SER A 62 23.39 -8.07 2.51
N GLN A 63 23.27 -7.17 1.55
CA GLN A 63 22.03 -6.91 0.82
C GLN A 63 21.63 -8.13 -0.03
N ASN A 64 22.57 -8.66 -0.80
CA ASN A 64 22.34 -9.84 -1.64
C ASN A 64 21.93 -11.05 -0.79
N ARG A 65 22.67 -11.33 0.30
CA ARG A 65 22.32 -12.42 1.22
C ARG A 65 20.92 -12.28 1.80
N LEU A 66 20.49 -11.07 2.18
CA LEU A 66 19.15 -10.85 2.70
C LEU A 66 18.07 -11.19 1.67
N VAL A 67 18.24 -10.73 0.42
CA VAL A 67 17.27 -11.01 -0.65
C VAL A 67 17.22 -12.50 -0.98
N HIS A 68 18.38 -13.16 -1.06
CA HIS A 68 18.46 -14.60 -1.31
C HIS A 68 17.87 -15.45 -0.17
N GLU A 69 18.03 -15.03 1.09
CA GLU A 69 17.50 -15.78 2.23
C GLU A 69 15.97 -15.68 2.34
N TYR A 70 15.41 -14.50 2.10
CA TYR A 70 14.00 -14.23 2.43
C TYR A 70 13.07 -14.09 1.24
N CYS A 71 13.61 -13.85 0.05
CA CYS A 71 12.78 -13.47 -1.10
C CYS A 71 12.88 -14.46 -2.26
N SER A 72 14.08 -14.96 -2.58
CA SER A 72 14.25 -15.81 -3.77
C SER A 72 13.54 -17.15 -3.66
N GLY A 73 13.41 -17.75 -2.46
CA GLY A 73 12.69 -19.02 -2.30
C GLY A 73 11.18 -19.00 -2.63
N CYS A 74 10.58 -17.83 -2.80
CA CYS A 74 9.19 -17.70 -3.30
C CYS A 74 9.09 -16.89 -4.60
N HIS A 75 10.06 -16.00 -4.83
CA HIS A 75 10.18 -15.18 -6.03
C HIS A 75 11.39 -15.61 -6.84
N ASP A 76 11.40 -16.85 -7.33
CA ASP A 76 12.40 -17.37 -8.27
C ASP A 76 11.80 -17.51 -9.68
N ASN A 77 12.60 -18.05 -10.61
CA ASN A 77 12.16 -18.26 -11.99
C ASN A 77 11.09 -19.37 -12.13
N GLU A 78 10.97 -20.26 -11.15
CA GLU A 78 10.02 -21.38 -11.15
C GLU A 78 8.66 -20.95 -10.57
N ALA A 79 8.64 -20.48 -9.33
CA ALA A 79 7.45 -20.07 -8.58
C ALA A 79 6.88 -18.74 -9.08
N LYS A 80 7.75 -17.75 -9.39
CA LYS A 80 7.36 -16.42 -9.89
C LYS A 80 6.22 -15.78 -9.09
N THR A 81 6.18 -15.96 -7.77
CA THR A 81 5.08 -15.47 -6.93
C THR A 81 4.91 -13.96 -7.11
N GLY A 82 3.67 -13.50 -7.28
CA GLY A 82 3.40 -12.09 -7.59
C GLY A 82 4.00 -11.58 -8.91
N GLY A 83 4.46 -12.44 -9.83
CA GLY A 83 5.09 -12.04 -11.08
C GLY A 83 6.43 -11.33 -10.88
N LEU A 84 7.25 -11.83 -9.97
CA LEU A 84 8.61 -11.36 -9.69
C LEU A 84 9.57 -12.55 -9.66
N SER A 85 10.79 -12.36 -10.15
CA SER A 85 11.92 -13.28 -9.93
C SER A 85 13.12 -12.48 -9.40
N LEU A 86 13.75 -13.01 -8.36
CA LEU A 86 14.89 -12.48 -7.62
C LEU A 86 16.04 -13.51 -7.55
N GLU A 87 15.94 -14.60 -8.30
CA GLU A 87 16.94 -15.68 -8.37
C GLU A 87 18.33 -15.16 -8.76
N ASP A 88 18.38 -14.19 -9.69
CA ASP A 88 19.61 -13.56 -10.16
C ASP A 88 19.81 -12.13 -9.58
N PHE A 89 19.17 -11.82 -8.45
CA PHE A 89 19.27 -10.49 -7.86
C PHE A 89 20.71 -10.18 -7.39
N ASP A 90 21.22 -9.03 -7.85
CA ASP A 90 22.51 -8.49 -7.45
C ASP A 90 22.44 -6.97 -7.25
N ALA A 91 22.58 -6.53 -6.00
CA ALA A 91 22.61 -5.13 -5.61
C ALA A 91 23.83 -4.36 -6.16
N SER A 92 24.91 -5.05 -6.56
CA SER A 92 26.06 -4.39 -7.20
C SER A 92 25.73 -3.86 -8.60
N ARG A 93 24.68 -4.41 -9.23
CA ARG A 93 24.22 -4.08 -10.58
C ARG A 93 22.79 -3.51 -10.56
N ILE A 94 22.38 -2.89 -9.45
CA ILE A 94 21.02 -2.39 -9.26
C ILE A 94 20.59 -1.43 -10.37
N ASP A 95 21.52 -0.61 -10.89
CA ASP A 95 21.25 0.35 -11.96
C ASP A 95 20.82 -0.32 -13.27
N GLN A 96 21.25 -1.56 -13.49
CA GLN A 96 20.90 -2.35 -14.67
C GLN A 96 19.52 -3.01 -14.53
N ASN A 97 19.02 -3.12 -13.29
CA ASN A 97 17.76 -3.78 -12.94
C ASN A 97 16.89 -2.87 -12.06
N ALA A 98 16.93 -1.55 -12.30
CA ALA A 98 16.28 -0.56 -11.44
C ALA A 98 14.76 -0.76 -11.35
N GLU A 99 14.13 -1.19 -12.45
CA GLU A 99 12.70 -1.52 -12.47
C GLU A 99 12.36 -2.69 -11.54
N LEU A 100 13.19 -3.74 -11.55
CA LEU A 100 13.02 -4.91 -10.68
C LEU A 100 13.13 -4.51 -9.21
N ALA A 101 14.17 -3.74 -8.87
CA ALA A 101 14.42 -3.24 -7.52
C ALA A 101 13.26 -2.36 -7.01
N GLU A 102 12.79 -1.43 -7.84
CA GLU A 102 11.66 -0.57 -7.49
C GLU A 102 10.37 -1.38 -7.32
N LYS A 103 10.13 -2.38 -8.18
CA LYS A 103 8.97 -3.28 -8.03
C LYS A 103 9.00 -4.04 -6.71
N MET A 104 10.17 -4.57 -6.33
CA MET A 104 10.38 -5.22 -5.03
C MET A 104 10.06 -4.25 -3.88
N ILE A 105 10.63 -3.04 -3.89
CA ILE A 105 10.44 -2.04 -2.83
C ILE A 105 8.97 -1.63 -2.71
N ARG A 106 8.29 -1.34 -3.83
CA ARG A 106 6.89 -0.90 -3.82
C ARG A 106 5.96 -1.98 -3.25
N LYS A 107 6.16 -3.24 -3.63
CA LYS A 107 5.36 -4.36 -3.13
C LYS A 107 5.60 -4.63 -1.64
N LEU A 108 6.87 -4.64 -1.22
CA LEU A 108 7.27 -4.77 0.17
C LEU A 108 6.64 -3.69 1.05
N ARG A 109 6.69 -2.44 0.61
CA ARG A 109 6.12 -1.30 1.34
C ARG A 109 4.59 -1.30 1.33
N ALA A 110 3.97 -1.93 0.34
CA ALA A 110 2.52 -2.07 0.24
C ALA A 110 1.98 -3.33 0.94
N GLY A 111 2.84 -4.22 1.45
CA GLY A 111 2.42 -5.46 2.12
C GLY A 111 1.78 -6.49 1.16
N MET A 112 2.17 -6.51 -0.11
CA MET A 112 1.60 -7.37 -1.16
C MET A 112 2.49 -8.58 -1.50
N MET A 113 3.11 -9.21 -0.49
CA MET A 113 4.02 -10.36 -0.66
C MET A 113 3.25 -11.67 -0.70
#